data_AF-A0A939RX08-F1
#
_entry.id   AF-A0A939RX08-F1
#
_cell.length_a   1.000
_cell.length_b   1.000
_cell.length_c   1.000
_cell.angle_alpha   90.00
_cell.angle_beta   90.00
_cell.angle_gamma   90.00
#
_symmetry.space_group_name_H-M   'P 1'
#
loop_
_entity.id
_entity.type
_entity.pdbx_description
1 polymer ?
#
loop_
_entity_poly.entity_id
_entity_poly.type
_entity_poly.pdbx_seq_one_letter_code
_entity_poly.pdbx_strand_id
1 'polypeptide(L)'
;MQNFDPVAPDPVGELTLAAGTRDDLPALRAWLASLPAGAYGQVLIESDEPVGSLPTPELVSVNRVPLGLEPGEGLSRAVRAWCDEWLWVDSDVDRSVQLWMGAEEQPVMRECWGRIDRRISRRHYAAGATQAMSQHA
;
A
#
# COMPACT_ATOMS: atom_id res chain seq x y z
N MET A 1 5.35 28.47 -34.73
CA MET A 1 5.02 27.04 -34.61
C MET A 1 5.65 26.58 -33.30
N GLN A 2 4.89 26.50 -32.21
CA GLN A 2 5.40 26.04 -30.92
C GLN A 2 5.41 24.51 -30.96
N ASN A 3 6.59 23.92 -30.76
CA ASN A 3 6.71 22.48 -30.52
C ASN A 3 6.03 22.19 -29.18
N PHE A 4 4.94 21.43 -29.21
CA PHE A 4 4.51 20.68 -28.04
C PHE A 4 5.52 19.55 -27.86
N ASP A 5 6.40 19.70 -26.88
CA ASP A 5 7.08 18.53 -26.34
C ASP A 5 5.99 17.53 -25.91
N PRO A 6 6.14 16.22 -26.20
CA PRO A 6 5.24 15.24 -25.63
C PRO A 6 5.35 15.36 -24.12
N VAL A 7 4.24 15.75 -23.46
CA VAL A 7 4.09 15.58 -22.02
C VAL A 7 4.50 14.15 -21.72
N ALA A 8 5.65 13.97 -21.07
CA ALA A 8 6.02 12.69 -20.51
C ALA A 8 4.79 12.23 -19.70
N PRO A 9 4.35 10.97 -19.79
CA PRO A 9 3.29 10.50 -18.93
C PRO A 9 3.68 10.89 -17.51
N ASP A 10 2.81 11.61 -16.81
CA ASP A 10 3.01 11.86 -15.38
C ASP A 10 3.43 10.51 -14.79
N PRO A 11 4.59 10.41 -14.12
CA PRO A 11 4.88 9.18 -13.41
C PRO A 11 3.74 9.07 -12.40
N VAL A 12 2.75 8.23 -12.70
CA VAL A 12 1.71 7.88 -11.75
C VAL A 12 2.50 7.34 -10.58
N GLY A 13 2.59 8.14 -9.51
CA GLY A 13 3.43 7.81 -8.38
C GLY A 13 3.08 6.42 -7.86
N GLU A 14 4.03 5.77 -7.20
CA GLU A 14 3.76 4.44 -6.66
C GLU A 14 2.84 4.58 -5.45
N LEU A 15 1.60 4.07 -5.57
CA LEU A 15 0.63 4.07 -4.49
C LEU A 15 1.17 3.14 -3.39
N THR A 16 1.39 3.68 -2.21
CA THR A 16 2.15 3.01 -1.16
C THR A 16 1.29 2.80 0.08
N LEU A 17 1.30 1.57 0.61
CA LEU A 17 0.79 1.25 1.95
C LEU A 17 1.86 0.51 2.74
N ALA A 18 2.17 1.02 3.93
CA ALA A 18 2.86 0.24 4.96
C ALA A 18 1.96 0.09 6.17
N ALA A 19 1.96 -1.10 6.78
CA ALA A 19 1.32 -1.30 8.08
C ALA A 19 2.21 -2.13 9.00
N GLY A 20 2.36 -1.67 10.24
CA GLY A 20 3.17 -2.35 11.25
C GLY A 20 2.92 -1.85 12.66
N THR A 21 3.73 -2.32 13.60
CA THR A 21 3.76 -1.89 14.99
C THR A 21 5.00 -1.05 15.28
N ARG A 22 5.25 -0.76 16.55
CA ARG A 22 6.49 -0.08 16.98
C ARG A 22 7.75 -0.93 16.77
N ASP A 23 7.62 -2.26 16.87
CA ASP A 23 8.76 -3.18 16.72
C ASP A 23 9.26 -3.25 15.28
N ASP A 24 8.38 -2.90 14.33
CA ASP A 24 8.66 -2.84 12.90
C ASP A 24 9.44 -1.59 12.47
N LEU A 25 9.51 -0.55 13.32
CA LEU A 25 10.04 0.76 12.93
C LEU A 25 11.47 0.73 12.36
N PRO A 26 12.42 -0.09 12.87
CA PRO A 26 13.76 -0.14 12.28
C PRO A 26 13.75 -0.60 10.82
N ALA A 27 13.00 -1.67 10.51
CA ALA A 27 12.88 -2.20 9.15
C ALA A 27 12.07 -1.26 8.24
N LEU A 28 10.97 -0.71 8.78
CA LEU A 28 10.12 0.22 8.07
C LEU A 28 10.87 1.50 7.68
N ARG A 29 11.73 2.05 8.54
CA ARG A 29 12.55 3.24 8.21
C ARG A 29 13.46 2.99 7.02
N ALA A 30 14.07 1.81 6.93
CA ALA A 30 14.94 1.46 5.81
C ALA A 30 14.14 1.37 4.50
N TRP A 31 12.96 0.76 4.56
CA TRP A 31 12.09 0.67 3.39
C TRP A 31 11.55 2.04 2.95
N LEU A 32 11.09 2.87 3.87
CA LEU A 32 10.62 4.23 3.57
C LEU A 32 11.70 5.10 2.92
N ALA A 33 12.95 4.99 3.37
CA ALA A 33 14.08 5.69 2.79
C ALA A 33 14.42 5.23 1.36
N SER A 34 13.93 4.07 0.93
CA SER A 34 14.13 3.54 -0.42
C SER A 34 13.02 3.93 -1.41
N LEU A 35 11.93 4.53 -0.93
CA LEU A 35 10.81 4.91 -1.79
C LEU A 35 11.21 6.04 -2.76
N PRO A 36 10.67 6.03 -4.00
CA PRO A 36 10.86 7.13 -4.92
C PRO A 36 10.21 8.41 -4.38
N ALA A 37 10.77 9.57 -4.74
CA ALA A 37 10.26 10.88 -4.28
C ALA A 37 8.79 11.14 -4.65
N GLY A 38 8.31 10.55 -5.75
CA GLY A 38 6.93 10.64 -6.20
C GLY A 38 5.97 9.61 -5.58
N ALA A 39 6.43 8.75 -4.66
CA ALA A 39 5.55 7.83 -3.96
C ALA A 39 4.52 8.61 -3.12
N TYR A 40 3.30 8.09 -3.07
CA TYR A 40 2.22 8.68 -2.29
C TYR A 40 1.40 7.59 -1.59
N GLY A 41 0.79 7.93 -0.46
CA GLY A 41 -0.06 6.99 0.26
C GLY A 41 0.08 7.09 1.78
N GLN A 42 0.09 5.93 2.46
CA GLN A 42 -0.07 5.88 3.90
C GLN A 42 0.86 4.87 4.59
N VAL A 43 1.34 5.26 5.75
CA VAL A 43 1.99 4.40 6.74
C VAL A 43 1.06 4.32 7.95
N LEU A 44 0.61 3.12 8.29
CA LEU A 44 -0.29 2.85 9.39
C LEU A 44 0.49 2.17 10.51
N ILE A 45 0.60 2.80 11.68
CA ILE A 45 1.33 2.24 12.81
C ILE A 45 0.39 2.02 13.98
N GLU A 46 0.22 0.76 14.38
CA GLU A 46 -0.50 0.44 15.60
C GLU A 46 0.36 0.75 16.82
N SER A 47 -0.05 1.76 17.60
CA SER A 47 0.66 2.18 18.80
C SER A 47 -0.26 3.01 19.70
N ASP A 48 -0.09 2.87 21.00
CA ASP A 48 -0.65 3.73 22.05
C ASP A 48 0.11 5.06 22.19
N GLU A 49 1.40 5.05 21.89
CA GLU A 49 2.28 6.21 21.95
C GLU A 49 2.39 6.96 20.60
N PRO A 50 2.82 8.23 20.61
CA PRO A 50 3.22 8.91 19.39
C PRO A 50 4.39 8.19 18.72
N VAL A 51 4.26 7.98 17.41
CA VAL A 51 5.37 7.50 16.58
C VAL A 51 6.22 8.71 16.22
N GLY A 52 7.52 8.64 16.55
CA GLY A 52 8.47 9.69 16.15
C GLY A 52 8.54 9.85 14.63
N SER A 53 9.21 10.91 14.15
CA SER A 53 9.34 11.19 12.72
C SER A 53 9.90 9.99 11.94
N LEU A 54 9.34 9.72 10.76
CA LEU A 54 9.77 8.72 9.79
C LEU A 54 10.25 9.41 8.51
N PRO A 55 11.23 8.84 7.78
CA PRO A 55 11.77 9.41 6.55
C PRO A 55 10.82 9.12 5.37
N THR A 56 9.63 9.72 5.37
CA THR A 56 8.63 9.51 4.32
C THR A 56 8.79 10.52 3.18
N PRO A 57 8.47 10.13 1.92
CA PRO A 57 8.22 11.09 0.85
C PRO A 57 7.11 12.09 1.23
N GLU A 58 7.10 13.25 0.58
CA GLU A 58 6.17 14.37 0.92
C GLU A 58 4.69 13.96 0.85
N LEU A 59 4.34 13.08 -0.09
CA LEU A 59 2.97 12.63 -0.32
C LEU A 59 2.61 11.34 0.43
N VAL A 60 3.48 10.88 1.33
CA VAL A 60 3.24 9.71 2.19
C VAL A 60 2.96 10.18 3.61
N SER A 61 1.73 9.95 4.06
CA SER A 61 1.29 10.30 5.43
C SER A 61 1.56 9.18 6.43
N VAL A 62 1.90 9.54 7.67
CA VAL A 62 2.05 8.58 8.78
C VAL A 62 0.86 8.74 9.73
N ASN A 63 0.08 7.68 9.88
CA ASN A 63 -1.12 7.66 10.70
C ASN A 63 -0.94 6.66 11.85
N ARG A 64 -1.14 7.14 13.07
CA ARG A 64 -1.24 6.27 14.23
C ARG A 64 -2.61 5.61 14.24
N VAL A 65 -2.61 4.28 14.33
CA VAL A 65 -3.79 3.46 14.51
C VAL A 65 -3.90 3.08 15.99
N PRO A 66 -5.04 3.32 16.64
CA PRO A 66 -5.24 2.89 18.02
C PRO A 66 -5.26 1.36 18.11
N LEU A 67 -4.81 0.84 19.26
CA LEU A 67 -4.92 -0.58 19.58
C LEU A 67 -6.40 -1.03 19.52
N GLY A 68 -6.62 -2.25 19.03
CA GLY A 68 -7.92 -2.92 19.11
C GLY A 68 -8.14 -3.63 20.45
N LEU A 69 -9.16 -4.49 20.51
CA LEU A 69 -9.35 -5.38 21.66
C LEU A 69 -8.24 -6.43 21.70
N GLU A 70 -7.86 -6.92 20.52
CA GLU A 70 -6.74 -7.83 20.32
C GLU A 70 -5.60 -7.15 19.53
N PRO A 71 -4.33 -7.52 19.77
CA PRO A 71 -3.19 -7.02 18.98
C PRO A 71 -3.40 -7.22 17.48
N GLY A 72 -3.25 -6.15 16.70
CA GLY A 72 -3.41 -6.15 15.25
C GLY A 72 -4.83 -5.99 14.74
N GLU A 73 -5.84 -5.97 15.61
CA GLU A 73 -7.23 -5.76 15.17
C GLU A 73 -7.43 -4.33 14.64
N GLY A 74 -6.90 -3.33 15.34
CA GLY A 74 -6.97 -1.93 14.92
C GLY A 74 -6.26 -1.74 13.58
N LEU A 75 -5.04 -2.25 13.47
CA LEU A 75 -4.23 -2.21 12.25
C LEU A 75 -4.92 -2.91 11.08
N SER A 76 -5.43 -4.13 11.29
CA SER A 76 -6.10 -4.93 10.27
C SER A 76 -7.34 -4.22 9.73
N ARG A 77 -8.13 -3.57 10.62
CA ARG A 77 -9.27 -2.77 10.21
C ARG A 77 -8.85 -1.57 9.34
N ALA A 78 -7.81 -0.86 9.73
CA ALA A 78 -7.31 0.30 9.00
C ALA A 78 -6.78 -0.09 7.61
N VAL A 79 -6.00 -1.17 7.53
CA VAL A 79 -5.49 -1.74 6.27
C VAL A 79 -6.65 -2.13 5.35
N ARG A 80 -7.65 -2.84 5.86
CA ARG A 80 -8.80 -3.26 5.05
C ARG A 80 -9.58 -2.07 4.51
N ALA A 81 -9.83 -1.06 5.35
CA ALA A 81 -10.50 0.16 4.92
C ALA A 81 -9.72 0.86 3.80
N TRP A 82 -8.40 0.97 3.94
CA TRP A 82 -7.54 1.52 2.90
C TRP A 82 -7.63 0.71 1.60
N CYS A 83 -7.54 -0.63 1.67
CA CYS A 83 -7.65 -1.46 0.47
C CYS A 83 -9.03 -1.34 -0.20
N ASP A 84 -10.10 -1.27 0.59
CA ASP A 84 -11.47 -1.10 0.09
C ASP A 84 -11.65 0.23 -0.64
N GLU A 85 -10.98 1.29 -0.21
CA GLU A 85 -11.02 2.60 -0.87
C GLU A 85 -10.09 2.70 -2.08
N TRP A 86 -8.88 2.17 -2.00
CA TRP A 86 -7.82 2.47 -2.97
C TRP A 86 -7.50 1.33 -3.94
N LEU A 87 -7.65 0.08 -3.52
CA LEU A 87 -7.28 -1.07 -4.35
C LEU A 87 -8.47 -1.69 -5.08
N TRP A 88 -9.66 -1.69 -4.47
CA TRP A 88 -10.82 -2.40 -5.00
C TRP A 88 -11.82 -1.50 -5.70
N VAL A 89 -11.70 -0.19 -5.57
CA VAL A 89 -12.49 0.74 -6.38
C VAL A 89 -12.07 0.58 -7.83
N ASP A 90 -13.06 0.40 -8.72
CA ASP A 90 -12.86 0.39 -10.17
C ASP A 90 -12.43 1.79 -10.61
N SER A 91 -11.13 2.09 -10.48
CA SER A 91 -10.52 3.18 -11.21
C SER A 91 -9.97 2.61 -12.53
N ASP A 92 -10.33 3.22 -13.66
CA ASP A 92 -9.74 2.97 -14.99
C ASP A 92 -8.22 3.30 -15.05
N VAL A 93 -7.59 3.55 -13.91
CA VAL A 93 -6.17 3.85 -13.76
C VAL A 93 -5.46 2.58 -13.32
N ASP A 94 -4.58 2.05 -14.16
CA ASP A 94 -3.65 1.01 -13.79
C ASP A 94 -2.60 1.61 -12.84
N ARG A 95 -2.63 1.22 -11.56
CA ARG A 95 -1.75 1.77 -10.51
C ARG A 95 -0.78 0.70 -10.05
N SER A 96 0.50 1.02 -10.05
CA SER A 96 1.48 0.24 -9.30
C SER A 96 1.26 0.48 -7.80
N VAL A 97 1.24 -0.61 -7.04
CA VAL A 97 1.02 -0.56 -5.59
C VAL A 97 2.20 -1.22 -4.90
N GLN A 98 2.82 -0.47 -3.98
CA GLN A 98 3.88 -0.97 -3.08
C GLN A 98 3.27 -1.26 -1.71
N LEU A 99 3.42 -2.50 -1.25
CA LEU A 99 2.93 -2.93 0.07
C LEU A 99 4.10 -3.32 0.97
N TRP A 100 4.16 -2.76 2.17
CA TRP A 100 5.03 -3.22 3.25
C TRP A 100 4.18 -3.86 4.35
N MET A 101 4.39 -5.16 4.56
CA MET A 101 3.54 -6.03 5.37
C MET A 101 4.22 -6.39 6.70
N GLY A 102 4.14 -5.52 7.69
CA GLY A 102 4.64 -5.77 9.05
C GLY A 102 3.62 -6.45 9.96
N ALA A 103 3.92 -6.41 11.26
CA ALA A 103 3.12 -7.00 12.33
C ALA A 103 2.84 -8.51 12.12
N GLU A 104 3.75 -9.23 11.47
CA GLU A 104 3.55 -10.64 11.08
C GLU A 104 3.44 -11.61 12.26
N GLU A 105 3.96 -11.19 13.42
CA GLU A 105 3.84 -11.90 14.70
C GLU A 105 2.39 -11.92 15.21
N GLN A 106 1.56 -10.95 14.81
CA GLN A 106 0.16 -10.89 15.19
C GLN A 106 -0.68 -11.79 14.25
N PRO A 107 -1.39 -12.82 14.77
CA PRO A 107 -2.15 -13.74 13.93
C PRO A 107 -3.20 -13.06 13.04
N VAL A 108 -3.85 -12.01 13.56
CA VAL A 108 -4.86 -11.23 12.85
C VAL A 108 -4.28 -10.54 11.61
N MET A 109 -3.06 -9.98 11.73
CA MET A 109 -2.39 -9.31 10.63
C MET A 109 -1.88 -10.30 9.59
N ARG A 110 -1.33 -11.44 10.01
CA ARG A 110 -0.93 -12.52 9.08
C ARG A 110 -2.10 -13.02 8.25
N GLU A 111 -3.27 -13.22 8.87
CA GLU A 111 -4.48 -13.59 8.15
C GLU A 111 -4.94 -12.48 7.18
N CYS A 112 -4.89 -11.22 7.63
CA CYS A 112 -5.25 -10.05 6.83
C CYS A 112 -4.39 -9.97 5.56
N TRP A 113 -3.05 -10.01 5.72
CA TRP A 113 -2.11 -9.99 4.60
C TRP A 113 -2.30 -11.18 3.66
N GLY A 114 -2.49 -12.38 4.20
CA GLY A 114 -2.79 -13.56 3.38
C GLY A 114 -4.07 -13.42 2.55
N ARG A 115 -5.10 -12.71 3.06
CA ARG A 115 -6.32 -12.43 2.29
C ARG A 115 -6.09 -11.39 1.19
N ILE A 116 -5.31 -10.34 1.48
CA ILE A 116 -4.96 -9.29 0.51
C ILE A 116 -4.12 -9.88 -0.63
N ASP A 117 -3.07 -10.62 -0.31
CA ASP A 117 -2.19 -11.27 -1.28
C ASP A 117 -2.96 -12.21 -2.23
N ARG A 118 -3.83 -13.06 -1.69
CA ARG A 118 -4.71 -13.92 -2.49
C ARG A 118 -5.67 -13.15 -3.39
N ARG A 119 -6.07 -11.94 -3.01
CA ARG A 119 -6.98 -11.11 -3.82
C ARG A 119 -6.23 -10.41 -4.94
N ILE A 120 -5.05 -9.85 -4.65
CA ILE A 120 -4.16 -9.25 -5.64
C ILE A 120 -3.77 -10.29 -6.70
N SER A 121 -3.30 -11.46 -6.25
CA SER A 121 -2.91 -12.57 -7.14
C SER A 121 -4.04 -12.99 -8.09
N ARG A 122 -5.28 -13.09 -7.59
CA ARG A 122 -6.45 -13.41 -8.43
C ARG A 122 -6.76 -12.32 -9.46
N ARG A 123 -6.59 -11.04 -9.12
CA ARG A 123 -6.80 -9.92 -10.04
C ARG A 123 -5.77 -9.93 -11.18
N HIS A 124 -4.49 -10.13 -10.86
CA HIS A 124 -3.44 -10.23 -11.87
C HIS A 124 -3.64 -11.43 -12.79
N TYR A 125 -4.03 -12.58 -12.24
CA TYR A 125 -4.37 -13.76 -13.05
C TYR A 125 -5.54 -13.50 -14.00
N ALA A 126 -6.62 -12.88 -13.52
CA ALA A 126 -7.78 -12.56 -14.35
C ALA A 126 -7.46 -11.52 -15.44
N ALA A 127 -6.67 -10.49 -15.12
CA ALA A 127 -6.25 -9.49 -16.09
C ALA A 127 -5.41 -10.11 -17.23
N GLY A 128 -4.45 -10.99 -16.89
CA GLY A 128 -3.65 -11.71 -17.88
C GLY A 128 -4.48 -12.65 -18.77
N ALA A 129 -5.50 -13.30 -18.21
CA ALA A 129 -6.42 -14.15 -18.97
C ALA A 129 -7.27 -13.36 -19.98
N THR A 130 -7.79 -12.19 -19.58
CA THR A 130 -8.57 -11.30 -20.47
C THR A 130 -7.72 -10.77 -21.62
N GLN A 131 -6.48 -10.34 -21.36
CA GLN A 131 -5.57 -9.81 -22.38
C GLN A 131 -5.16 -10.86 -23.42
N ALA A 132 -4.97 -12.12 -23.01
CA ALA A 132 -4.69 -13.22 -23.92
C ALA A 132 -5.88 -13.55 -24.85
N MET A 133 -7.12 -13.38 -24.40
CA MET A 133 -8.31 -13.60 -25.22
C MET A 133 -8.53 -12.49 -26.26
N SER A 134 -8.19 -11.23 -25.94
CA SER A 134 -8.31 -10.10 -26.87
C SER A 134 -7.26 -10.07 -27.98
N GLN A 135 -6.11 -10.75 -27.82
CA GLN A 135 -5.05 -10.82 -28.83
C GLN A 135 -5.27 -11.90 -29.90
N HIS A 136 -6.30 -12.73 -29.74
CA HIS A 136 -6.62 -13.85 -30.65
C HIS A 136 -7.96 -13.70 -31.39
N ALA A 137 -8.55 -12.50 -31.40
CA ALA A 137 -9.81 -12.20 -32.08
C ALA A 137 -9.62 -11.33 -33.33
#